data_AF-A0A4D4JWH5-F1
#
_entry.id   AF-A0A4D4JWH5-F1
#
_cell.length_a   1.000
_cell.length_b   1.000
_cell.length_c   1.000
_cell.angle_alpha   90.00
_cell.angle_beta   90.00
_cell.angle_gamma   90.00
#
_symmetry.space_group_name_H-M   'P 1'
#
loop_
_entity.id
_entity.type
_entity.pdbx_description
1 polymer ?
#
loop_
_entity_poly.entity_id
_entity_poly.type
_entity_poly.pdbx_seq_one_letter_code
_entity_poly.pdbx_strand_id
1 'polypeptide(L)'
;MNLGWKLAATVHGHAPDGLLDTYTRERHPIGAAVLDWSRAQVAAMRPDAHGQAIQGVVRDLLGTRDGTTYVFQKVSGSSIRYDLGGEHPLVGRNAPDLRLEDGTRLGDLMRDGQGIVLDFSVDRCLHGSALGWESRMRYAAGQARNDLGPGAVLVRPDGVVAWAGDRRPDREAFERAAVQWFGSPGA
;
A
#
# COMPACT_ATOMS: atom_id res chain seq x y z
N MET A 1 -2.34 -4.10 -8.46
CA MET A 1 -2.05 -5.46 -8.99
C MET A 1 -0.65 -5.86 -8.52
N ASN A 2 -0.48 -6.93 -7.72
CA ASN A 2 0.78 -7.17 -6.99
C ASN A 2 1.91 -7.86 -7.79
N LEU A 3 1.58 -8.89 -8.59
CA LEU A 3 2.59 -9.71 -9.27
C LEU A 3 3.20 -9.02 -10.50
N GLY A 4 2.36 -8.33 -11.29
CA GLY A 4 2.73 -7.84 -12.61
C GLY A 4 4.01 -6.99 -12.61
N TRP A 5 4.11 -6.02 -11.69
CA TRP A 5 5.29 -5.14 -11.63
C TRP A 5 6.55 -5.86 -11.12
N LYS A 6 6.41 -6.82 -10.19
CA LYS A 6 7.54 -7.61 -9.67
C LYS A 6 8.10 -8.54 -10.73
N LEU A 7 7.21 -9.16 -11.49
CA LEU A 7 7.59 -10.05 -12.58
C LEU A 7 8.23 -9.25 -13.72
N ALA A 8 7.65 -8.10 -14.10
CA ALA A 8 8.25 -7.19 -15.08
C ALA A 8 9.66 -6.76 -14.63
N ALA A 9 9.81 -6.37 -13.36
CA ALA A 9 11.11 -6.00 -12.81
C ALA A 9 12.16 -7.12 -12.89
N THR A 10 11.72 -8.36 -12.65
CA THR A 10 12.59 -9.54 -12.73
C THR A 10 13.03 -9.80 -14.16
N VAL A 11 12.08 -9.73 -15.11
CA VAL A 11 12.35 -9.95 -16.54
C VAL A 11 13.27 -8.87 -17.11
N HIS A 12 13.12 -7.61 -16.67
CA HIS A 12 13.98 -6.50 -17.09
C HIS A 12 15.34 -6.46 -16.34
N GLY A 13 15.60 -7.40 -15.42
CA GLY A 13 16.90 -7.51 -14.74
C GLY A 13 17.16 -6.47 -13.66
N HIS A 14 16.15 -5.70 -13.24
CA HIS A 14 16.28 -4.64 -12.24
C HIS A 14 15.59 -4.97 -10.91
N ALA A 15 15.01 -6.17 -10.77
CA ALA A 15 14.47 -6.62 -9.50
C ALA A 15 15.61 -6.88 -8.50
N PRO A 16 15.54 -6.32 -7.29
CA PRO A 16 16.43 -6.73 -6.21
C PRO A 16 16.15 -8.18 -5.80
N ASP A 17 17.16 -8.81 -5.20
CA ASP A 17 17.07 -10.19 -4.71
C ASP A 17 15.89 -10.37 -3.76
N GLY A 18 15.13 -11.45 -3.96
CA GLY A 18 13.95 -11.77 -3.16
C GLY A 18 12.71 -10.91 -3.46
N LEU A 19 12.74 -9.95 -4.40
CA LEU A 19 11.55 -9.16 -4.75
C LEU A 19 10.40 -10.07 -5.20
N LEU A 20 10.66 -11.05 -6.06
CA LEU A 20 9.61 -11.95 -6.55
C LEU A 20 9.04 -12.83 -5.43
N ASP A 21 9.89 -13.28 -4.50
CA ASP A 21 9.47 -14.09 -3.34
C ASP A 21 8.51 -13.34 -2.41
N THR A 22 8.58 -12.00 -2.40
CA THR A 22 7.61 -11.19 -1.66
C THR A 22 6.18 -11.37 -2.15
N TYR A 23 5.95 -11.80 -3.40
CA TYR A 23 4.59 -12.08 -3.89
C TYR A 23 3.89 -13.10 -2.99
N THR A 24 4.54 -14.24 -2.72
CA THR A 24 3.97 -15.29 -1.88
C THR A 24 3.82 -14.80 -0.43
N ARG A 25 4.87 -14.17 0.13
CA ARG A 25 4.83 -13.64 1.50
C ARG A 25 3.71 -12.61 1.72
N GLU A 26 3.45 -11.78 0.73
CA GLU A 26 2.41 -10.74 0.78
C GLU A 26 1.01 -11.30 0.51
N ARG A 27 0.85 -12.18 -0.49
CA ARG A 27 -0.47 -12.59 -1.00
C ARG A 27 -1.02 -13.84 -0.32
N HIS A 28 -0.16 -14.74 0.14
CA HIS A 28 -0.62 -15.98 0.77
C HIS A 28 -1.43 -15.73 2.07
N PRO A 29 -0.96 -14.88 3.02
CA PRO A 29 -1.74 -14.61 4.24
C PRO A 29 -3.10 -13.97 3.96
N ILE A 30 -3.19 -13.14 2.91
CA ILE A 30 -4.46 -12.55 2.48
C ILE A 30 -5.40 -13.62 1.93
N GLY A 31 -4.90 -14.50 1.06
CA GLY A 31 -5.69 -15.61 0.53
C GLY A 31 -6.24 -16.50 1.64
N ALA A 32 -5.40 -16.86 2.62
CA ALA A 32 -5.80 -17.63 3.78
C ALA A 32 -6.90 -16.91 4.61
N ALA A 33 -6.72 -15.61 4.88
CA ALA A 33 -7.71 -14.83 5.64
C ALA A 33 -9.06 -14.70 4.91
N VAL A 34 -9.05 -14.60 3.57
CA VAL A 34 -10.28 -14.59 2.77
C VAL A 34 -10.99 -15.94 2.84
N LEU A 35 -10.25 -17.06 2.75
CA LEU A 35 -10.83 -18.40 2.91
C LEU A 35 -11.46 -18.59 4.30
N ASP A 36 -10.81 -18.14 5.36
CA ASP A 36 -11.36 -18.18 6.73
C ASP A 36 -12.64 -17.36 6.85
N TRP A 37 -12.65 -16.15 6.29
CA TRP A 37 -13.82 -15.30 6.26
C TRP A 37 -14.98 -15.94 5.51
N SER A 38 -14.73 -16.51 4.33
CA SER A 38 -15.76 -17.22 3.56
C SER A 38 -16.32 -18.43 4.32
N ARG A 39 -15.47 -19.20 5.02
CA ARG A 39 -15.93 -20.31 5.87
C ARG A 39 -16.86 -19.82 7.00
N ALA A 40 -16.51 -18.71 7.64
CA ALA A 40 -17.36 -18.10 8.67
C ALA A 40 -18.71 -17.64 8.11
N GLN A 41 -18.73 -17.04 6.91
CA GLN A 41 -19.97 -16.63 6.24
C GLN A 41 -20.86 -17.83 5.91
N VAL A 42 -20.29 -18.91 5.37
CA VAL A 42 -21.04 -20.15 5.09
C VAL A 42 -21.66 -20.72 6.37
N ALA A 43 -20.90 -20.75 7.47
CA ALA A 43 -21.40 -21.22 8.76
C ALA A 43 -22.56 -20.34 9.31
N ALA A 44 -22.45 -19.02 9.18
CA ALA A 44 -23.49 -18.09 9.60
C ALA A 44 -24.74 -18.15 8.70
N MET A 45 -24.59 -18.49 7.42
CA MET A 45 -25.69 -18.56 6.43
C MET A 45 -26.42 -19.90 6.38
N ARG A 46 -26.11 -20.82 7.29
CA ARG A 46 -26.81 -22.11 7.38
C ARG A 46 -28.32 -21.90 7.59
N PRO A 47 -29.20 -22.58 6.83
CA PRO A 47 -30.64 -22.44 6.97
C PRO A 47 -31.19 -23.27 8.13
N ASP A 48 -30.57 -23.15 9.31
CA ASP A 48 -30.97 -23.81 10.56
C ASP A 48 -31.13 -22.78 11.70
N ALA A 49 -31.68 -23.22 12.84
CA ALA A 49 -31.95 -22.33 13.97
C ALA A 49 -30.67 -21.66 14.53
N HIS A 50 -29.53 -22.36 14.46
CA HIS A 50 -28.25 -21.84 14.91
C HIS A 50 -27.72 -20.74 13.98
N GLY A 51 -27.79 -20.95 12.66
CA GLY A 51 -27.45 -19.95 11.65
C GLY A 51 -28.33 -18.70 11.78
N GLN A 52 -29.64 -18.87 11.97
CA GLN A 52 -30.56 -17.75 12.19
C GLN A 52 -30.22 -16.95 13.46
N ALA A 53 -29.89 -17.61 14.57
CA ALA A 53 -29.50 -16.94 15.81
C ALA A 53 -28.19 -16.15 15.64
N ILE A 54 -27.19 -16.71 14.96
CA ILE A 54 -25.92 -16.01 14.66
C ILE A 54 -26.18 -14.80 13.77
N GLN A 55 -27.03 -14.93 12.74
CA GLN A 55 -27.38 -13.80 11.87
C GLN A 55 -28.07 -12.67 12.62
N GLY A 56 -28.87 -12.96 13.65
CA GLY A 56 -29.46 -11.95 14.53
C GLY A 56 -28.39 -11.07 15.18
N VAL A 57 -27.43 -11.70 15.87
CA VAL A 57 -26.31 -10.97 16.52
C VAL A 57 -25.47 -10.20 15.50
N VAL A 58 -25.15 -10.81 14.36
CA VAL A 58 -24.37 -10.14 13.29
C VAL A 58 -25.13 -8.92 12.75
N ARG A 59 -26.45 -9.01 12.61
CA ARG A 59 -27.30 -7.89 12.15
C ARG A 59 -27.30 -6.75 13.15
N ASP A 60 -27.39 -7.03 14.44
CA ASP A 60 -27.32 -6.01 15.49
C ASP A 60 -25.96 -5.29 15.46
N LEU A 61 -24.87 -6.05 15.32
CA LEU A 61 -23.52 -5.47 15.18
C LEU A 61 -23.39 -4.63 13.90
N LEU A 62 -23.91 -5.12 12.77
CA LEU A 62 -23.95 -4.37 11.52
C LEU A 62 -24.82 -3.11 11.62
N GLY A 63 -25.80 -3.08 12.51
CA GLY A 63 -26.57 -1.88 12.84
C GLY A 63 -25.74 -0.74 13.45
N THR A 64 -24.49 -1.02 13.85
CA THR A 64 -23.55 -0.02 14.35
C THR A 64 -22.57 0.46 13.27
N ARG A 65 -22.04 1.67 13.44
CA ARG A 65 -20.99 2.22 12.57
C ARG A 65 -19.75 1.33 12.57
N ASP A 66 -19.32 0.87 13.74
CA ASP A 66 -18.06 0.14 13.90
C ASP A 66 -18.18 -1.27 13.32
N GLY A 67 -19.31 -1.96 13.54
CA GLY A 67 -19.59 -3.27 12.92
C GLY A 67 -19.70 -3.19 11.40
N THR A 68 -20.39 -2.18 10.86
CA THR A 68 -20.43 -1.92 9.41
C THR A 68 -19.02 -1.65 8.87
N THR A 69 -18.23 -0.81 9.55
CA THR A 69 -16.86 -0.47 9.15
C THR A 69 -15.97 -1.71 9.13
N TYR A 70 -16.06 -2.57 10.14
CA TYR A 70 -15.31 -3.83 10.21
C TYR A 70 -15.60 -4.73 9.01
N VAL A 71 -16.89 -4.98 8.71
CA VAL A 71 -17.27 -5.86 7.59
C VAL A 71 -16.88 -5.23 6.26
N PHE A 72 -17.09 -3.92 6.09
CA PHE A 72 -16.65 -3.22 4.88
C PHE A 72 -15.15 -3.36 4.65
N GLN A 73 -14.34 -3.19 5.70
CA GLN A 73 -12.89 -3.34 5.64
C GLN A 73 -12.42 -4.74 5.24
N LYS A 74 -13.14 -5.78 5.66
CA LYS A 74 -12.87 -7.18 5.30
C LYS A 74 -13.25 -7.47 3.85
N VAL A 75 -14.41 -7.00 3.38
CA VAL A 75 -14.92 -7.30 2.04
C VAL A 75 -14.23 -6.46 0.96
N SER A 76 -13.97 -5.18 1.22
CA SER A 76 -13.32 -4.28 0.25
C SER A 76 -11.81 -4.50 0.10
N GLY A 77 -11.18 -5.18 1.07
CA GLY A 77 -9.72 -5.27 1.15
C GLY A 77 -9.03 -3.96 1.51
N SER A 78 -9.77 -2.90 1.86
CA SER A 78 -9.19 -1.60 2.24
C SER A 78 -8.31 -1.65 3.49
N SER A 79 -8.50 -2.65 4.35
CA SER A 79 -7.69 -2.86 5.55
C SER A 79 -6.41 -3.67 5.33
N ILE A 80 -6.15 -4.16 4.11
CA ILE A 80 -4.94 -4.93 3.80
C ILE A 80 -3.71 -4.09 4.12
N ARG A 81 -2.80 -4.69 4.90
CA ARG A 81 -1.48 -4.16 5.20
C ARG A 81 -0.45 -5.28 5.05
N TYR A 82 0.55 -5.08 4.21
CA TYR A 82 1.73 -5.93 4.16
C TYR A 82 2.69 -5.59 5.30
N ASP A 83 3.34 -6.60 5.86
CA ASP A 83 4.44 -6.38 6.79
C ASP A 83 5.73 -6.11 6.01
N LEU A 84 6.07 -4.83 5.90
CA LEU A 84 7.25 -4.35 5.19
C LEU A 84 8.36 -3.87 6.15
N GLY A 85 8.20 -4.04 7.47
CA GLY A 85 9.20 -3.66 8.47
C GLY A 85 9.31 -2.17 8.79
N GLY A 86 8.36 -1.32 8.36
CA GLY A 86 8.35 0.12 8.67
C GLY A 86 7.37 0.49 9.79
N GLU A 87 7.77 1.43 10.65
CA GLU A 87 6.97 1.89 11.79
C GLU A 87 5.82 2.82 11.39
N HIS A 88 5.99 3.60 10.32
CA HIS A 88 5.00 4.59 9.91
C HIS A 88 3.64 3.94 9.56
N PRO A 89 2.49 4.47 10.03
CA PRO A 89 1.18 3.81 9.91
C PRO A 89 0.72 3.50 8.49
N LEU A 90 1.20 4.26 7.51
CA LEU A 90 0.91 4.06 6.09
C LEU A 90 1.70 2.90 5.46
N VAL A 91 2.87 2.55 6.01
CA VAL A 91 3.74 1.54 5.39
C VAL A 91 3.04 0.19 5.33
N GLY A 92 3.06 -0.40 4.13
CA GLY A 92 2.40 -1.66 3.80
C GLY A 92 0.92 -1.53 3.44
N ARG A 93 0.30 -0.36 3.59
CA ARG A 93 -1.10 -0.11 3.20
C ARG A 93 -1.19 0.42 1.78
N ASN A 94 -2.38 0.33 1.19
CA ASN A 94 -2.71 1.10 0.01
C ASN A 94 -2.55 2.59 0.31
N ALA A 95 -1.84 3.30 -0.57
CA ALA A 95 -1.66 4.73 -0.46
C ALA A 95 -3.03 5.43 -0.58
N PRO A 96 -3.34 6.38 0.31
CA PRO A 96 -4.48 7.25 0.10
C PRO A 96 -4.29 8.04 -1.21
N ASP A 97 -5.39 8.53 -1.80
CA ASP A 97 -5.33 9.40 -2.98
C ASP A 97 -4.76 10.78 -2.60
N LEU A 98 -3.45 10.84 -2.38
CA LEU A 98 -2.69 12.03 -2.02
C LEU A 98 -2.72 13.03 -3.18
N ARG A 99 -2.89 14.30 -2.84
CA ARG A 99 -3.06 15.39 -3.79
C ARG A 99 -2.15 16.54 -3.45
N LEU A 100 -1.52 17.09 -4.48
CA LEU A 100 -0.78 18.34 -4.39
C LEU A 100 -1.74 19.52 -4.65
N GLU A 101 -1.36 20.71 -4.18
CA GLU A 101 -2.12 21.95 -4.39
C GLU A 101 -2.26 22.34 -5.87
N ASP A 102 -1.32 21.93 -6.71
CA ASP A 102 -1.38 22.14 -8.17
C ASP A 102 -2.41 21.25 -8.90
N GLY A 103 -3.11 20.39 -8.15
CA GLY A 103 -4.12 19.47 -8.68
C GLY A 103 -3.58 18.09 -9.04
N THR A 104 -2.26 17.85 -8.95
CA THR A 104 -1.65 16.55 -9.20
C THR A 104 -2.15 15.53 -8.19
N ARG A 105 -2.62 14.37 -8.67
CA ARG A 105 -3.08 13.26 -7.82
C ARG A 105 -2.16 12.06 -7.96
N LEU A 106 -1.95 11.34 -6.87
CA LEU A 106 -1.18 10.09 -6.89
C LEU A 106 -1.68 9.12 -7.96
N GLY A 107 -3.00 8.93 -8.06
CA GLY A 107 -3.59 8.03 -9.06
C GLY A 107 -3.28 8.41 -10.51
N ASP A 108 -3.07 9.70 -10.80
CA ASP A 108 -2.71 10.16 -12.14
C ASP A 108 -1.25 9.83 -12.48
N LEU A 109 -0.36 9.89 -11.50
CA LEU A 109 1.07 9.59 -11.65
C LEU A 109 1.35 8.09 -11.82
N MET A 110 0.47 7.24 -11.29
CA MET A 110 0.63 5.79 -11.26
C MET A 110 0.27 5.06 -12.56
N ARG A 111 -0.25 5.77 -13.59
CA ARG A 111 -0.75 5.16 -14.82
C ARG A 111 0.30 4.36 -15.59
N ASP A 112 1.56 4.79 -15.51
CA ASP A 112 2.68 4.19 -16.26
C ASP A 112 3.29 2.98 -15.54
N GLY A 113 2.80 2.59 -14.36
CA GLY A 113 3.30 1.45 -13.61
C GLY A 113 4.70 1.66 -12.99
N GLN A 114 5.14 2.91 -12.86
CA GLN A 114 6.37 3.27 -12.14
C GLN A 114 6.11 3.42 -10.63
N GLY A 115 7.17 3.31 -9.82
CA GLY A 115 7.11 3.73 -8.41
C GLY A 115 6.96 5.24 -8.31
N ILE A 116 6.30 5.74 -7.27
CA ILE A 116 6.07 7.18 -7.09
C ILE A 116 6.71 7.64 -5.78
N VAL A 117 7.49 8.71 -5.86
CA VAL A 117 7.96 9.46 -4.70
C VAL A 117 7.18 10.77 -4.66
N LEU A 118 6.41 10.96 -3.58
CA LEU A 118 5.78 12.24 -3.28
C LEU A 118 6.53 12.89 -2.12
N ASP A 119 7.12 14.06 -2.37
CA ASP A 119 7.83 14.84 -1.37
C ASP A 119 7.03 16.10 -1.02
N PHE A 120 6.54 16.17 0.21
CA PHE A 120 5.78 17.30 0.75
C PHE A 120 6.66 18.23 1.59
N SER A 121 7.97 17.94 1.70
CA SER A 121 8.90 18.78 2.43
C SER A 121 9.17 20.10 1.70
N VAL A 122 9.42 21.16 2.46
CA VAL A 122 9.69 22.49 1.90
C VAL A 122 11.03 22.51 1.14
N ASP A 123 12.00 21.77 1.64
CA ASP A 123 13.37 21.70 1.12
C ASP A 123 13.54 20.67 -0.01
N ARG A 124 12.51 19.86 -0.32
CA ARG A 124 12.52 18.85 -1.38
C ARG A 124 13.74 17.94 -1.32
N CYS A 125 14.10 17.55 -0.10
CA CYS A 125 15.40 16.96 0.19
C CYS A 125 15.59 15.58 -0.47
N LEU A 126 14.52 14.93 -0.92
CA LEU A 126 14.57 13.64 -1.60
C LEU A 126 14.81 13.76 -3.12
N HIS A 127 14.68 14.95 -3.71
CA HIS A 127 14.79 15.14 -5.16
C HIS A 127 16.09 14.54 -5.72
N GLY A 128 17.25 14.93 -5.16
CA GLY A 128 18.55 14.46 -5.63
C GLY A 128 18.74 12.95 -5.55
N SER A 129 18.21 12.31 -4.50
CA SER A 129 18.27 10.85 -4.34
C SER A 129 17.35 10.15 -5.33
N ALA A 130 16.13 10.67 -5.54
CA ALA A 130 15.16 10.08 -6.46
C ALA A 130 15.64 10.04 -7.92
N LEU A 131 16.50 10.97 -8.34
CA LEU A 131 17.10 10.99 -9.69
C LEU A 131 17.91 9.72 -9.99
N GLY A 132 18.43 9.02 -8.97
CA GLY A 132 19.14 7.74 -9.17
C GLY A 132 18.28 6.62 -9.76
N TRP A 133 16.95 6.79 -9.79
CA TRP A 133 15.97 5.80 -10.23
C TRP A 133 14.99 6.33 -11.28
N GLU A 134 15.31 7.37 -12.04
CA GLU A 134 14.39 8.01 -13.01
C GLU A 134 13.65 7.05 -13.95
N SER A 135 14.27 5.94 -14.35
CA SER A 135 13.63 4.93 -15.22
C SER A 135 12.56 4.10 -14.49
N ARG A 136 12.66 3.95 -13.17
CA ARG A 136 11.85 3.06 -12.32
C ARG A 136 10.89 3.81 -11.41
N MET A 137 11.20 5.07 -11.09
CA MET A 137 10.44 5.91 -10.18
C MET A 137 10.21 7.30 -10.76
N ARG A 138 9.02 7.84 -10.48
CA ARG A 138 8.66 9.23 -10.75
C ARG A 138 8.69 10.02 -9.45
N TYR A 139 9.37 11.16 -9.50
CA TYR A 139 9.39 12.11 -8.40
C TYR A 139 8.39 13.25 -8.67
N ALA A 140 7.58 13.59 -7.67
CA ALA A 140 6.77 14.79 -7.65
C ALA A 140 6.83 15.43 -6.26
N ALA A 141 6.80 16.76 -6.21
CA ALA A 141 6.90 17.51 -4.97
C ALA A 141 5.98 18.72 -4.96
N GLY A 142 5.43 19.04 -3.80
CA GLY A 142 4.52 20.17 -3.63
C GLY A 142 3.83 20.14 -2.27
N GLN A 143 3.08 21.21 -1.98
CA GLN A 143 2.28 21.24 -0.76
C GLN A 143 1.13 20.23 -0.86
N ALA A 144 0.91 19.47 0.22
CA ALA A 144 -0.19 18.53 0.30
C ALA A 144 -1.52 19.27 0.48
N ARG A 145 -2.48 19.02 -0.42
CA ARG A 145 -3.85 19.54 -0.30
C ARG A 145 -4.67 18.78 0.72
N ASN A 146 -4.48 17.46 0.76
CA ASN A 146 -5.03 16.58 1.79
C ASN A 146 -3.87 16.05 2.63
N ASP A 147 -3.42 16.88 3.56
CA ASP A 147 -2.33 16.55 4.47
C ASP A 147 -2.76 15.44 5.45
N LEU A 148 -2.20 14.25 5.25
CA LEU A 148 -2.48 13.06 6.04
C LEU A 148 -1.36 12.75 7.05
N GLY A 149 -0.44 13.68 7.28
CA GLY A 149 0.66 13.54 8.23
C GLY A 149 2.06 13.29 7.67
N PRO A 150 2.29 12.54 6.56
CA PRO A 150 3.65 12.26 6.10
C PRO A 150 4.29 13.48 5.46
N GLY A 151 5.61 13.64 5.64
CA GLY A 151 6.42 14.62 4.90
C GLY A 151 6.89 14.09 3.56
N ALA A 152 7.01 12.77 3.39
CA ALA A 152 7.22 12.14 2.09
C ALA A 152 6.72 10.69 2.08
N VAL A 153 6.40 10.17 0.90
CA VAL A 153 6.03 8.76 0.71
C VAL A 153 6.67 8.18 -0.54
N LEU A 154 7.09 6.92 -0.44
CA LEU A 154 7.47 6.07 -1.56
C LEU A 154 6.37 5.02 -1.77
N VAL A 155 5.76 5.05 -2.96
CA VAL A 155 4.64 4.19 -3.35
C VAL A 155 5.11 3.23 -4.45
N ARG A 156 4.85 1.94 -4.27
CA ARG A 156 5.10 0.90 -5.27
C ARG A 156 4.15 1.03 -6.46
N PRO A 157 4.49 0.44 -7.62
CA PRO A 157 3.59 0.38 -8.78
C PRO A 157 2.20 -0.24 -8.51
N ASP A 158 2.07 -1.05 -7.46
CA ASP A 158 0.79 -1.64 -7.07
C ASP A 158 -0.06 -0.79 -6.12
N GLY A 159 0.42 0.41 -5.76
CA GLY A 159 -0.28 1.38 -4.92
C GLY A 159 0.02 1.24 -3.43
N VAL A 160 0.91 0.32 -3.04
CA VAL A 160 1.29 0.14 -1.64
C VAL A 160 2.41 1.09 -1.25
N VAL A 161 2.27 1.73 -0.10
CA VAL A 161 3.33 2.55 0.49
C VAL A 161 4.46 1.64 0.97
N ALA A 162 5.60 1.69 0.29
CA ALA A 162 6.81 0.96 0.65
C ALA A 162 7.58 1.64 1.79
N TRP A 163 7.54 2.97 1.83
CA TRP A 163 8.18 3.78 2.85
C TRP A 163 7.44 5.11 3.01
N ALA A 164 7.48 5.67 4.22
CA ALA A 164 6.95 7.00 4.51
C ALA A 164 7.82 7.65 5.57
N GLY A 165 8.12 8.93 5.37
CA GLY A 165 8.86 9.76 6.32
C GLY A 165 7.97 10.84 6.93
N ASP A 166 8.34 11.29 8.13
CA ASP A 166 7.71 12.43 8.78
C ASP A 166 8.07 13.75 8.07
N ARG A 167 7.66 14.90 8.63
CA ARG A 167 7.86 16.25 8.04
C ARG A 167 9.30 16.60 7.68
N ARG A 168 10.26 15.92 8.30
CA ARG A 168 11.67 15.94 7.93
C ARG A 168 12.05 14.53 7.51
N PRO A 169 11.83 14.17 6.23
CA PRO A 169 12.09 12.81 5.79
C PRO A 169 13.58 12.49 5.86
N ASP A 170 13.91 11.30 6.39
CA ASP A 170 15.27 10.77 6.40
C ASP A 170 15.62 10.24 5.00
N ARG A 171 16.58 10.91 4.35
CA ARG A 171 17.08 10.56 3.03
C ARG A 171 17.70 9.16 3.00
N GLU A 172 18.47 8.77 4.01
CA GLU A 172 19.12 7.47 4.01
C GLU A 172 18.09 6.34 4.18
N ALA A 173 17.06 6.57 5.00
CA ALA A 173 15.96 5.62 5.13
C ALA A 173 15.17 5.49 3.82
N PHE A 174 14.94 6.60 3.12
CA PHE A 174 14.34 6.57 1.78
C PHE A 174 15.20 5.75 0.80
N GLU A 175 16.51 5.99 0.74
CA GLU A 175 17.41 5.29 -0.17
C GLU A 175 17.49 3.79 0.12
N ARG A 176 17.52 3.39 1.40
CA ARG A 176 17.43 1.96 1.78
C ARG A 176 16.15 1.32 1.27
N ALA A 177 15.01 2.00 1.43
CA ALA A 177 13.74 1.50 0.92
C ALA A 177 13.70 1.47 -0.63
N ALA A 178 14.25 2.49 -1.29
CA ALA A 178 14.38 2.55 -2.74
C ALA A 178 15.18 1.35 -3.27
N VAL A 179 16.33 1.04 -2.66
CA VAL A 179 17.16 -0.12 -3.01
C VAL A 179 16.39 -1.42 -2.78
N GLN A 180 15.71 -1.57 -1.64
CA GLN A 180 14.95 -2.78 -1.30
C GLN A 180 13.86 -3.11 -2.31
N TRP A 181 13.18 -2.10 -2.88
CA TRP A 181 12.01 -2.31 -3.73
C TRP A 181 12.30 -2.15 -5.22
N PHE A 182 13.29 -1.33 -5.58
CA PHE A 182 13.59 -0.98 -6.97
C PHE A 182 14.99 -1.36 -7.41
N GLY A 183 15.87 -1.87 -6.52
CA GLY A 183 17.26 -2.23 -6.83
C GLY A 183 18.21 -1.03 -6.74
N SER A 184 19.50 -1.22 -7.04
CA SER A 184 20.51 -0.16 -6.98
C SER A 184 20.26 0.96 -8.00
N PRO A 185 20.65 2.22 -7.70
CA PRO A 185 20.53 3.33 -8.64
C PRO A 185 21.42 3.12 -9.87
N GLY A 186 20.97 3.58 -11.04
CA GLY A 186 21.74 3.49 -12.30
C GLY A 186 21.93 2.09 -12.90
N ALA A 187 21.38 1.04 -12.28
CA ALA A 187 21.22 -0.29 -12.87
C ALA A 187 20.12 -0.31 -13.94
#